data_AF-A0A7C7VD51-F1
#
_entry.id   AF-A0A7C7VD51-F1
#
_cell.length_a   1.000
_cell.length_b   1.000
_cell.length_c   1.000
_cell.angle_alpha   90.00
_cell.angle_beta   90.00
_cell.angle_gamma   90.00
#
_symmetry.space_group_name_H-M   'P 1'
#
loop_
_entity.id
_entity.type
_entity.pdbx_description
1 polymer ?
#
loop_
_entity_poly.entity_id
_entity_poly.type
_entity_poly.pdbx_seq_one_letter_code
_entity_poly.pdbx_strand_id
1 'polypeptide(L)'
;MYLAGKRQPDGRLRFVIRHSYQDESGNWLYRELFDLGFDPGDYVVAVTEKAYYIDPVVEDAISSQGLEVDYDDLERLFWPFLDPEVRRVAERFGCRSREKRYGKKHGSEELHELLRDILGFDRRRLCFLKFCQIDLEELAARPLPFFRQLLNRSRDEIEHLIEFMEFGLRPWEMKGYLYAVFDLPRRFYPRLSRFIPDVQDQDLMDQYFLEELCNMNRDTAFLDSGAVPWSEGRGLHPYLRRYLFQYFDISFRDAGAGRRPGFSGGGPGGAWQPPPSSSEKRYFDIMGINQDEFKAMTESEIISIFRKKAQQLHPDKGGRHDDFILLQEAYHRLIRKKRW
;
A
#
# COMPACT_ATOMS: atom_id res chain seq x y z
N MET A 1 -0.06 -19.50 13.22
CA MET A 1 0.60 -18.82 14.37
C MET A 1 1.02 -17.43 13.92
N TYR A 2 1.21 -16.49 14.85
CA TYR A 2 1.62 -15.13 14.53
C TYR A 2 2.53 -14.56 15.62
N LEU A 3 3.27 -13.52 15.27
CA LEU A 3 4.16 -12.82 16.18
C LEU A 3 3.43 -11.61 16.76
N ALA A 4 3.32 -11.56 18.09
CA ALA A 4 2.75 -10.43 18.80
C ALA A 4 3.84 -9.59 19.46
N GLY A 5 3.80 -8.27 19.26
CA GLY A 5 4.73 -7.32 19.85
C GLY A 5 4.09 -6.59 21.02
N LYS A 6 4.50 -6.89 22.25
CA LYS A 6 4.04 -6.19 23.45
C LYS A 6 4.97 -5.04 23.79
N ARG A 7 4.45 -3.81 23.72
CA ARG A 7 5.18 -2.63 24.23
C ARG A 7 5.23 -2.69 25.76
N GLN A 8 6.44 -2.69 26.30
CA GLN A 8 6.70 -2.60 27.73
C GLN A 8 6.70 -1.12 28.18
N PRO A 9 6.51 -0.83 29.48
CA PRO A 9 6.53 0.54 30.00
C PRO A 9 7.86 1.29 29.78
N ASP A 10 8.96 0.55 29.61
CA ASP A 10 10.29 1.07 29.29
C ASP A 10 10.49 1.44 27.81
N GLY A 11 9.45 1.25 26.98
CA GLY A 11 9.48 1.51 25.53
C GLY A 11 10.05 0.37 24.70
N ARG A 12 10.54 -0.72 25.30
CA ARG A 12 11.05 -1.88 24.56
C ARG A 12 9.91 -2.76 24.07
N LEU A 13 10.13 -3.43 22.94
CA LEU A 13 9.19 -4.41 22.39
C LEU A 13 9.59 -5.80 22.86
N ARG A 14 8.66 -6.51 23.50
CA ARG A 14 8.80 -7.93 23.83
C ARG A 14 7.94 -8.74 22.88
N PHE A 15 8.53 -9.75 22.25
CA PHE A 15 7.88 -10.56 21.24
C PHE A 15 7.39 -11.88 21.84
N VAL A 16 6.18 -12.28 21.45
CA VAL A 16 5.56 -13.53 21.89
C VAL A 16 4.93 -14.21 20.67
N ILE A 17 5.13 -15.51 20.52
CA ILE A 17 4.43 -16.32 19.54
C ILE A 17 3.05 -16.64 20.10
N ARG A 18 2.01 -16.28 19.33
CA ARG A 18 0.62 -16.56 19.66
C ARG A 18 -0.05 -17.42 18.60
N HIS A 19 -1.12 -18.09 18.99
CA HIS A 19 -1.93 -18.91 18.10
C HIS A 19 -3.40 -18.63 18.33
N SER A 20 -4.12 -18.35 17.25
CA SER A 20 -5.58 -18.26 17.25
C SER A 20 -6.19 -19.65 17.27
N TYR A 21 -7.12 -19.88 18.18
CA TYR A 21 -7.89 -21.12 18.27
C TYR A 21 -9.37 -20.79 18.49
N GLN A 22 -10.25 -21.72 18.12
CA GLN A 22 -11.67 -21.57 18.33
C GLN A 22 -12.06 -22.19 19.68
N ASP A 23 -12.81 -21.47 20.50
CA ASP A 23 -13.37 -22.00 21.73
C ASP A 23 -14.60 -22.90 21.48
N GLU A 24 -15.11 -23.54 22.53
CA GLU A 24 -16.31 -24.40 22.45
C GLU A 24 -17.56 -23.64 22.01
N SER A 25 -17.60 -22.32 22.20
CA SER A 25 -18.70 -21.44 21.79
C SER A 25 -18.60 -20.97 20.34
N GLY A 26 -17.53 -21.34 19.63
CA GLY A 26 -17.27 -20.96 18.25
C GLY A 26 -16.56 -19.61 18.08
N ASN A 27 -16.14 -18.96 19.17
CA ASN A 27 -15.42 -17.69 19.13
C ASN A 27 -13.92 -17.92 18.92
N TRP A 28 -13.29 -17.03 18.15
CA TRP A 28 -11.84 -17.06 17.94
C TRP A 28 -11.13 -16.35 19.08
N LEU A 29 -10.38 -17.11 19.87
CA LEU A 29 -9.50 -16.61 20.93
C LEU A 29 -8.03 -16.82 20.54
N TYR A 30 -7.12 -16.34 21.37
CA TYR A 30 -5.69 -16.59 21.20
C TYR A 30 -5.08 -17.15 22.48
N ARG A 31 -4.02 -17.94 22.32
CA ARG A 31 -3.14 -18.37 23.41
C ARG A 31 -1.69 -18.01 23.12
N GLU A 32 -0.93 -17.79 24.19
CA GLU A 32 0.50 -17.53 24.12
C GLU A 32 1.23 -18.86 24.12
N LEU A 33 2.04 -19.10 23.09
CA LEU A 33 2.76 -20.36 22.91
C LEU A 33 4.18 -20.27 23.44
N PHE A 34 4.90 -19.20 23.08
CA PHE A 34 6.30 -19.06 23.44
C PHE A 34 6.69 -17.59 23.56
N ASP A 35 7.45 -17.24 24.59
CA ASP A 35 7.95 -15.89 24.81
C ASP A 35 9.37 -15.78 24.25
N LEU A 36 9.54 -14.93 23.24
CA LEU A 36 10.82 -14.72 22.54
C LEU A 36 11.66 -13.61 23.18
N GLY A 37 11.17 -12.98 24.26
CA GLY A 37 11.89 -11.88 24.90
C GLY A 37 11.98 -10.64 24.00
N PHE A 38 13.09 -9.92 24.09
CA PHE A 38 13.27 -8.63 23.40
C PHE A 38 13.90 -8.76 22.02
N ASP A 39 14.66 -9.83 21.77
CA ASP A 39 15.33 -10.08 20.50
C ASP A 39 15.04 -11.49 20.01
N PRO A 40 14.05 -11.65 19.10
CA PRO A 40 13.79 -12.94 18.47
C PRO A 40 14.97 -13.48 17.66
N GLY A 41 15.94 -12.63 17.29
CA GLY A 41 17.16 -13.05 16.59
C GLY A 41 18.01 -14.03 17.41
N ASP A 42 17.90 -14.01 18.74
CA ASP A 42 18.65 -14.92 19.62
C ASP A 42 18.30 -16.40 19.39
N TYR A 43 17.12 -16.68 18.85
CA TYR A 43 16.66 -18.03 18.51
C TYR A 43 17.00 -18.45 17.07
N VAL A 44 17.70 -17.60 16.30
CA VAL A 44 18.18 -17.93 14.96
C VAL A 44 19.64 -18.36 15.05
N VAL A 45 19.88 -19.66 14.92
CA VAL A 45 21.22 -20.22 15.02
C VAL A 45 21.87 -20.30 13.62
N ALA A 46 22.95 -19.54 13.44
CA ALA A 46 23.74 -19.59 12.22
C ALA A 46 24.65 -20.83 12.22
N VAL A 47 24.47 -21.73 11.25
CA VAL A 47 25.36 -22.88 11.01
C VAL A 47 26.56 -22.46 10.17
N THR A 48 26.33 -21.53 9.25
CA THR A 48 27.32 -20.99 8.31
C THR A 48 26.92 -19.56 7.99
N GLU A 49 27.77 -18.81 7.28
CA GLU A 49 27.46 -17.44 6.79
C GLU A 49 26.16 -17.34 5.97
N LYS A 50 25.62 -18.47 5.49
CA LYS A 50 24.49 -18.52 4.55
C LYS A 50 23.39 -19.52 4.95
N ALA A 51 23.57 -20.23 6.05
CA ALA A 51 22.66 -21.28 6.50
C ALA A 51 22.30 -21.05 7.96
N TYR A 52 21.02 -21.14 8.27
CA TYR A 52 20.48 -20.95 9.61
C TYR A 52 19.47 -22.06 9.91
N TYR A 53 19.23 -22.29 11.20
CA TYR A 53 18.05 -22.98 11.69
C TYR A 53 17.48 -22.21 12.88
N ILE A 54 16.22 -22.48 13.20
CA ILE A 54 15.56 -21.92 14.39
C ILE A 54 15.81 -22.86 15.54
N ASP A 55 16.21 -22.32 16.69
CA ASP A 55 16.52 -23.10 17.89
C ASP A 55 15.37 -24.09 18.21
N PRO A 56 15.64 -25.41 18.27
CA PRO A 56 14.65 -26.44 18.56
C PRO A 56 13.85 -26.19 19.84
N VAL A 57 14.39 -25.44 20.80
CA VAL A 57 13.65 -25.06 22.02
C VAL A 57 12.31 -24.39 21.70
N VAL A 58 12.23 -23.63 20.62
CA VAL A 58 10.98 -22.97 20.19
C VAL A 58 9.97 -24.00 19.68
N GLU A 59 10.42 -24.91 18.81
CA GLU A 59 9.59 -25.97 18.23
C GLU A 59 9.11 -26.96 19.29
N ASP A 60 10.00 -27.39 20.18
CA ASP A 60 9.72 -28.30 21.28
C ASP A 60 8.71 -27.69 22.26
N ALA A 61 8.87 -26.41 22.60
CA ALA A 61 7.97 -25.71 23.51
C ALA A 61 6.55 -25.57 22.93
N ILE A 62 6.42 -25.34 21.63
CA ILE A 62 5.10 -25.27 20.97
C ILE A 62 4.50 -26.67 20.84
N SER A 63 5.31 -27.67 20.45
CA SER A 63 4.87 -29.06 20.30
C SER A 63 4.40 -29.66 21.63
N SER A 64 5.02 -29.29 22.74
CA SER A 64 4.60 -29.69 24.10
C SER A 64 3.16 -29.26 24.47
N GLN A 65 2.62 -28.24 23.78
CA GLN A 65 1.25 -27.75 23.96
C GLN A 65 0.24 -28.42 23.02
N GLY A 66 0.66 -29.49 22.33
CA GLY A 66 -0.18 -30.30 21.45
C GLY A 66 -0.46 -29.67 20.09
N LEU A 67 0.39 -28.73 19.63
CA LEU A 67 0.30 -28.18 18.28
C LEU A 67 1.34 -28.84 17.38
N GLU A 68 0.90 -29.30 16.21
CA GLU A 68 1.82 -29.67 15.14
C GLU A 68 2.40 -28.39 14.53
N VAL A 69 3.72 -28.26 14.58
CA VAL A 69 4.44 -27.08 14.12
C VAL A 69 4.95 -27.33 12.71
N ASP A 70 4.51 -26.51 11.76
CA ASP A 70 5.12 -26.46 10.44
C ASP A 70 6.38 -25.58 10.51
N TYR A 71 7.55 -26.16 10.20
CA TYR A 71 8.81 -25.42 10.23
C TYR A 71 8.81 -24.24 9.25
N ASP A 72 8.10 -24.34 8.12
CA ASP A 72 7.91 -23.22 7.18
C ASP A 72 7.22 -22.00 7.85
N ASP A 73 6.28 -22.27 8.75
CA ASP A 73 5.57 -21.22 9.49
C ASP A 73 6.51 -20.56 10.51
N LEU A 74 7.37 -21.33 11.17
CA LEU A 74 8.41 -20.77 12.03
C LEU A 74 9.39 -19.91 11.25
N GLU A 75 9.94 -20.40 10.13
CA GLU A 75 10.82 -19.61 9.26
C GLU A 75 10.19 -18.27 8.86
N ARG A 76 8.89 -18.28 8.53
CA ARG A 76 8.16 -17.08 8.19
C ARG A 76 8.07 -16.08 9.35
N LEU A 77 7.91 -16.55 10.60
CA LEU A 77 7.83 -15.68 11.78
C LEU A 77 9.18 -15.04 12.10
N PHE A 78 10.28 -15.79 11.95
CA PHE A 78 11.64 -15.30 12.23
C PHE A 78 12.27 -14.55 11.06
N TRP A 79 11.68 -14.62 9.87
CA TRP A 79 12.14 -13.93 8.65
C TRP A 79 12.53 -12.45 8.84
N PRO A 80 11.77 -11.62 9.59
CA PRO A 80 12.14 -10.22 9.82
C PRO A 80 13.42 -10.03 10.65
N PHE A 81 13.81 -11.03 11.44
CA PHE A 81 14.94 -10.99 12.39
C PHE A 81 16.19 -11.69 11.86
N LEU A 82 16.14 -12.28 10.67
CA LEU A 82 17.31 -12.86 10.03
C LEU A 82 18.35 -11.78 9.70
N ASP A 83 19.63 -12.16 9.80
CA ASP A 83 20.72 -11.32 9.33
C ASP A 83 20.48 -10.87 7.87
N PRO A 84 20.68 -9.58 7.53
CA PRO A 84 20.39 -9.07 6.19
C PRO A 84 21.08 -9.81 5.04
N GLU A 85 22.27 -10.37 5.26
CA GLU A 85 22.99 -11.12 4.23
C GLU A 85 22.43 -12.53 4.09
N VAL A 86 22.13 -13.20 5.21
CA VAL A 86 21.43 -14.51 5.21
C VAL A 86 20.08 -14.39 4.53
N ARG A 87 19.32 -13.34 4.85
CA ARG A 87 18.03 -13.05 4.22
C ARG A 87 18.17 -12.84 2.71
N ARG A 88 19.14 -12.07 2.25
CA ARG A 88 19.40 -11.87 0.80
C ARG A 88 19.70 -13.18 0.08
N VAL A 89 20.47 -14.06 0.72
CA VAL A 89 20.80 -15.36 0.13
C VAL A 89 19.57 -16.27 0.11
N ALA A 90 18.84 -16.37 1.22
CA ALA A 90 17.60 -17.14 1.32
C ALA A 90 16.51 -16.65 0.34
N GLU A 91 16.44 -15.33 0.06
CA GLU A 91 15.56 -14.76 -0.96
C GLU A 91 15.85 -15.30 -2.37
N ARG A 92 17.14 -15.52 -2.70
CA ARG A 92 17.56 -16.03 -4.02
C ARG A 92 17.26 -17.51 -4.20
N PHE A 93 17.41 -18.30 -3.15
CA PHE A 93 17.02 -19.71 -3.16
C PHE A 93 15.52 -19.90 -3.06
N GLY A 94 14.79 -18.79 -2.85
CA GLY A 94 13.35 -18.74 -2.87
C GLY A 94 12.80 -19.64 -1.79
N CYS A 95 12.82 -19.20 -0.54
CA CYS A 95 11.98 -19.87 0.45
C CYS A 95 10.51 -19.76 0.00
N ARG A 96 10.07 -20.84 -0.65
CA ARG A 96 8.86 -21.01 -1.46
C ARG A 96 7.67 -21.31 -0.54
N SER A 97 7.39 -20.41 0.40
CA SER A 97 6.08 -20.39 1.09
C SER A 97 5.18 -19.27 0.54
N ARG A 98 5.45 -18.75 -0.67
CA ARG A 98 4.52 -17.83 -1.35
C ARG A 98 3.18 -18.51 -1.70
N GLU A 99 3.14 -19.84 -1.78
CA GLU A 99 1.96 -20.60 -2.24
C GLU A 99 1.00 -21.02 -1.12
N LYS A 100 1.43 -21.14 0.14
CA LYS A 100 0.51 -21.40 1.28
C LYS A 100 -0.32 -20.16 1.69
N ARG A 101 -0.19 -19.03 1.00
CA ARG A 101 -0.95 -17.79 1.31
C ARG A 101 -2.45 -17.90 1.09
N TYR A 102 -2.89 -18.90 0.33
CA TYR A 102 -4.29 -19.09 0.04
C TYR A 102 -4.64 -20.50 0.48
N GLY A 103 -5.30 -20.60 1.65
CA GLY A 103 -5.97 -21.82 2.08
C GLY A 103 -6.95 -22.35 1.02
N LYS A 104 -7.69 -23.39 1.38
CA LYS A 104 -8.64 -24.09 0.50
C LYS A 104 -9.34 -23.11 -0.45
N LYS A 105 -9.27 -23.39 -1.76
CA LYS A 105 -9.91 -22.53 -2.76
C LYS A 105 -11.42 -22.67 -2.61
N HIS A 106 -12.03 -21.77 -1.86
CA HIS A 106 -13.48 -21.63 -1.80
C HIS A 106 -14.02 -21.08 -3.12
N GLY A 107 -15.20 -21.57 -3.52
CA GLY A 107 -15.99 -20.94 -4.56
C GLY A 107 -16.37 -19.50 -4.17
N SER A 108 -16.83 -18.70 -5.14
CA SER A 108 -17.23 -17.31 -4.85
C SER A 108 -18.40 -17.22 -3.86
N GLU A 109 -19.34 -18.17 -3.92
CA GLU A 109 -20.52 -18.22 -3.05
C GLU A 109 -20.17 -18.69 -1.64
N GLU A 110 -19.41 -19.79 -1.52
CA GLU A 110 -18.90 -20.30 -0.25
C GLU A 110 -18.05 -19.24 0.47
N LEU A 111 -17.21 -18.51 -0.26
CA LEU A 111 -16.45 -17.40 0.32
C LEU A 111 -17.37 -16.27 0.78
N HIS A 112 -18.46 -15.98 0.06
CA HIS A 112 -19.39 -14.93 0.47
C HIS A 112 -20.08 -15.27 1.79
N GLU A 113 -20.46 -16.54 2.00
CA GLU A 113 -21.03 -17.00 3.27
C GLU A 113 -20.04 -16.89 4.42
N LEU A 114 -18.80 -17.36 4.22
CA LEU A 114 -17.75 -17.28 5.24
C LEU A 114 -17.38 -15.83 5.61
N LEU A 115 -17.51 -14.89 4.67
CA LEU A 115 -17.20 -13.47 4.89
C LEU A 115 -18.37 -12.68 5.49
N ARG A 116 -19.55 -13.29 5.66
CA ARG A 116 -20.73 -12.60 6.20
C ARG A 116 -20.50 -12.09 7.63
N ASP A 117 -19.81 -12.90 8.42
CA ASP A 117 -19.57 -12.63 9.84
C ASP A 117 -18.36 -11.72 10.08
N ILE A 118 -17.60 -11.41 9.02
CA ILE A 118 -16.44 -10.51 9.11
C ILE A 118 -16.91 -9.06 9.13
N LEU A 119 -16.38 -8.28 10.07
CA LEU A 119 -16.71 -6.87 10.20
C LEU A 119 -16.36 -6.11 8.91
N GLY A 120 -17.30 -5.25 8.48
CA GLY A 120 -17.09 -4.37 7.33
C GLY A 120 -15.85 -3.47 7.49
N PHE A 121 -15.50 -3.12 8.73
CA PHE A 121 -14.28 -2.41 9.09
C PHE A 121 -13.02 -3.13 8.56
N ASP A 122 -12.86 -4.42 8.87
CA ASP A 122 -11.69 -5.22 8.47
C ASP A 122 -11.60 -5.37 6.95
N ARG A 123 -12.75 -5.51 6.28
CA ARG A 123 -12.83 -5.57 4.82
C ARG A 123 -12.37 -4.25 4.20
N ARG A 124 -12.81 -3.10 4.73
CA ARG A 124 -12.37 -1.78 4.26
C ARG A 124 -10.87 -1.57 4.48
N ARG A 125 -10.34 -1.98 5.65
CA ARG A 125 -8.89 -1.92 5.94
C ARG A 125 -8.08 -2.64 4.87
N LEU A 126 -8.44 -3.89 4.57
CA LEU A 126 -7.73 -4.65 3.55
C LEU A 126 -7.90 -4.12 2.13
N CYS A 127 -9.08 -3.63 1.76
CA CYS A 127 -9.27 -3.01 0.45
C CYS A 127 -8.39 -1.76 0.31
N PHE A 128 -8.34 -0.90 1.31
CA PHE A 128 -7.48 0.27 1.26
C PHE A 128 -6.01 -0.12 1.21
N LEU A 129 -5.55 -1.03 2.08
CA LEU A 129 -4.14 -1.44 2.11
C LEU A 129 -3.68 -2.08 0.79
N LYS A 130 -4.60 -2.67 0.03
CA LYS A 130 -4.30 -3.29 -1.26
C LYS A 130 -4.39 -2.33 -2.45
N PHE A 131 -5.40 -1.46 -2.47
CA PHE A 131 -5.70 -0.60 -3.64
C PHE A 131 -5.36 0.88 -3.42
N CYS A 132 -5.17 1.29 -2.17
CA CYS A 132 -4.99 2.67 -1.73
C CYS A 132 -6.05 3.63 -2.31
N GLN A 133 -7.31 3.21 -2.24
CA GLN A 133 -8.47 3.95 -2.72
C GLN A 133 -9.47 4.21 -1.60
N ILE A 134 -10.12 5.38 -1.66
CA ILE A 134 -11.12 5.81 -0.68
C ILE A 134 -12.52 5.27 -1.02
N ASP A 135 -12.84 5.16 -2.31
CA ASP A 135 -14.09 4.54 -2.76
C ASP A 135 -13.99 3.03 -2.59
N LEU A 136 -14.60 2.54 -1.51
CA LEU A 136 -14.56 1.14 -1.11
C LEU A 136 -15.94 0.48 -1.10
N GLU A 137 -17.02 1.20 -1.39
CA GLU A 137 -18.40 0.73 -1.20
C GLU A 137 -18.66 -0.58 -1.96
N GLU A 138 -18.29 -0.62 -3.24
CA GLU A 138 -18.46 -1.82 -4.07
C GLU A 138 -17.40 -2.88 -3.78
N LEU A 139 -16.15 -2.48 -3.53
CA LEU A 139 -15.04 -3.39 -3.29
C LEU A 139 -15.18 -4.16 -1.98
N ALA A 140 -15.58 -3.47 -0.91
CA ALA A 140 -15.77 -4.07 0.40
C ALA A 140 -16.97 -5.04 0.42
N ALA A 141 -17.97 -4.88 -0.45
CA ALA A 141 -19.11 -5.79 -0.52
C ALA A 141 -18.79 -7.12 -1.22
N ARG A 142 -17.91 -7.10 -2.24
CA ARG A 142 -17.57 -8.27 -3.04
C ARG A 142 -16.79 -9.34 -2.23
N PRO A 143 -16.99 -10.65 -2.47
CA PRO A 143 -16.23 -11.72 -1.81
C PRO A 143 -14.85 -11.90 -2.46
N LEU A 144 -13.93 -10.97 -2.21
CA LEU A 144 -12.61 -10.97 -2.84
C LEU A 144 -11.69 -12.03 -2.21
N PRO A 145 -10.92 -12.82 -2.99
CA PRO A 145 -10.11 -13.93 -2.47
C PRO A 145 -9.07 -13.57 -1.41
N PHE A 146 -8.62 -12.31 -1.36
CA PHE A 146 -7.64 -11.89 -0.36
C PHE A 146 -8.24 -11.68 1.03
N PHE A 147 -9.57 -11.60 1.16
CA PHE A 147 -10.22 -11.58 2.49
C PHE A 147 -10.09 -12.90 3.25
N ARG A 148 -9.66 -13.98 2.58
CA ARG A 148 -9.36 -15.27 3.24
C ARG A 148 -8.34 -15.14 4.36
N GLN A 149 -7.49 -14.11 4.33
CA GLN A 149 -6.53 -13.84 5.40
C GLN A 149 -7.17 -13.32 6.70
N LEU A 150 -8.46 -13.02 6.72
CA LEU A 150 -9.21 -12.66 7.93
C LEU A 150 -9.97 -13.84 8.53
N LEU A 151 -10.15 -14.93 7.76
CA LEU A 151 -10.85 -16.11 8.22
C LEU A 151 -10.01 -16.87 9.24
N ASN A 152 -10.70 -17.51 10.17
CA ASN A 152 -10.11 -18.41 11.18
C ASN A 152 -9.02 -17.76 12.04
N ARG A 153 -9.28 -16.51 12.47
CA ARG A 153 -8.33 -15.71 13.24
C ARG A 153 -9.05 -14.99 14.38
N SER A 154 -8.35 -14.88 15.50
CA SER A 154 -8.77 -14.00 16.59
C SER A 154 -8.61 -12.54 16.20
N ARG A 155 -9.33 -11.64 16.90
CA ARG A 155 -9.17 -10.19 16.77
C ARG A 155 -7.72 -9.78 16.98
N ASP A 156 -7.02 -10.31 17.98
CA ASP A 156 -5.60 -10.01 18.22
C ASP A 156 -4.71 -10.33 16.99
N GLU A 157 -4.93 -11.48 16.34
CA GLU A 157 -4.19 -11.84 15.12
C GLU A 157 -4.51 -10.91 13.94
N ILE A 158 -5.78 -10.55 13.77
CA ILE A 158 -6.20 -9.60 12.73
C ILE A 158 -5.55 -8.24 12.98
N GLU A 159 -5.54 -7.74 14.21
CA GLU A 159 -4.94 -6.45 14.54
C GLU A 159 -3.44 -6.41 14.30
N HIS A 160 -2.70 -7.47 14.66
CA HIS A 160 -1.26 -7.54 14.37
C HIS A 160 -0.96 -7.67 12.87
N LEU A 161 -1.78 -8.44 12.14
CA LEU A 161 -1.68 -8.56 10.68
C LEU A 161 -1.87 -7.18 10.02
N ILE A 162 -2.94 -6.48 10.41
CA ILE A 162 -3.28 -5.17 9.85
C ILE A 162 -2.25 -4.12 10.27
N GLU A 163 -1.80 -4.10 11.52
CA GLU A 163 -0.80 -3.14 12.00
C GLU A 163 0.52 -3.24 11.21
N PHE A 164 0.96 -4.47 10.93
CA PHE A 164 2.13 -4.70 10.09
C PHE A 164 1.95 -4.14 8.67
N MET A 165 0.74 -4.27 8.11
CA MET A 165 0.42 -3.71 6.79
C MET A 165 0.30 -2.17 6.84
N GLU A 166 -0.30 -1.61 7.89
CA GLU A 166 -0.45 -0.18 8.13
C GLU A 166 0.91 0.52 8.28
N PHE A 167 1.93 -0.16 8.81
CA PHE A 167 3.30 0.36 8.88
C PHE A 167 3.88 0.71 7.50
N GLY A 168 3.40 0.06 6.43
CA GLY A 168 3.79 0.36 5.06
C GLY A 168 3.15 1.63 4.48
N LEU A 169 2.12 2.18 5.12
CA LEU A 169 1.43 3.38 4.64
C LEU A 169 2.27 4.64 4.88
N ARG A 170 2.27 5.53 3.91
CA ARG A 170 2.90 6.84 4.07
C ARG A 170 2.04 7.75 4.96
N PRO A 171 2.62 8.73 5.66
CA PRO A 171 1.86 9.63 6.53
C PRO A 171 0.67 10.31 5.86
N TRP A 172 0.79 10.72 4.59
CA TRP A 172 -0.32 11.34 3.85
C TRP A 172 -1.36 10.34 3.34
N GLU A 173 -1.01 9.06 3.16
CA GLU A 173 -1.97 8.00 2.80
C GLU A 173 -2.81 7.58 4.01
N MET A 174 -2.22 7.64 5.21
CA MET A 174 -2.88 7.30 6.47
C MET A 174 -4.15 8.12 6.70
N LYS A 175 -4.18 9.39 6.31
CA LYS A 175 -5.40 10.21 6.41
C LYS A 175 -6.53 9.65 5.52
N GLY A 176 -6.21 9.35 4.25
CA GLY A 176 -7.17 8.73 3.33
C GLY A 176 -7.61 7.35 3.83
N TYR A 177 -6.69 6.62 4.45
CA TYR A 177 -6.96 5.33 5.09
C TYR A 177 -7.99 5.46 6.21
N LEU A 178 -7.75 6.33 7.19
CA LEU A 178 -8.67 6.55 8.30
C LEU A 178 -10.04 7.00 7.80
N TYR A 179 -10.05 7.93 6.85
CA TYR A 179 -11.29 8.41 6.23
C TYR A 179 -12.11 7.28 5.57
N ALA A 180 -11.44 6.40 4.81
CA ALA A 180 -12.10 5.30 4.12
C ALA A 180 -12.51 4.16 5.06
N VAL A 181 -11.66 3.81 6.02
CA VAL A 181 -11.84 2.65 6.92
C VAL A 181 -12.94 2.86 7.94
N PHE A 182 -13.07 4.07 8.47
CA PHE A 182 -14.18 4.45 9.35
C PHE A 182 -15.48 4.76 8.60
N ASP A 183 -15.52 4.52 7.28
CA ASP A 183 -16.73 4.71 6.45
C ASP A 183 -17.28 6.15 6.48
N LEU A 184 -16.41 7.14 6.70
CA LEU A 184 -16.79 8.56 6.75
C LEU A 184 -17.46 9.05 5.45
N PRO A 185 -17.08 8.61 4.23
CA PRO A 185 -17.80 8.99 3.01
C PRO A 185 -19.31 8.82 3.10
N ARG A 186 -19.80 7.77 3.78
CA ARG A 186 -21.23 7.47 3.91
C ARG A 186 -22.01 8.61 4.56
N ARG A 187 -21.40 9.34 5.50
CA ARG A 187 -22.00 10.47 6.22
C ARG A 187 -22.16 11.73 5.35
N PHE A 188 -21.44 11.81 4.23
CA PHE A 188 -21.51 12.92 3.28
C PHE A 188 -22.38 12.61 2.04
N TYR A 189 -23.10 11.47 2.03
CA TYR A 189 -24.09 11.15 0.99
C TYR A 189 -25.18 12.24 0.92
N PRO A 190 -25.66 12.66 -0.27
CA PRO A 190 -25.39 12.14 -1.62
C PRO A 190 -24.24 12.83 -2.37
N ARG A 191 -23.39 13.63 -1.71
CA ARG A 191 -22.36 14.40 -2.40
C ARG A 191 -21.37 13.47 -3.13
N LEU A 192 -21.14 13.70 -4.42
CA LEU A 192 -20.11 12.95 -5.17
C LEU A 192 -18.70 13.26 -4.67
N SER A 193 -18.50 14.44 -4.08
CA SER A 193 -17.24 14.82 -3.45
C SER A 193 -16.93 14.03 -2.18
N ARG A 194 -17.86 13.20 -1.66
CA ARG A 194 -17.68 12.43 -0.41
C ARG A 194 -16.44 11.54 -0.38
N PHE A 195 -15.89 11.16 -1.53
CA PHE A 195 -14.66 10.35 -1.62
C PHE A 195 -13.37 11.18 -1.64
N ILE A 196 -13.49 12.51 -1.53
CA ILE A 196 -12.37 13.44 -1.49
C ILE A 196 -12.37 14.07 -0.09
N PRO A 197 -11.47 13.65 0.82
CA PRO A 197 -11.41 14.18 2.18
C PRO A 197 -11.11 15.68 2.20
N ASP A 198 -10.24 16.14 1.30
CA ASP A 198 -9.71 17.52 1.28
C ASP A 198 -10.75 18.60 1.00
N VAL A 199 -11.94 18.22 0.50
CA VAL A 199 -13.03 19.17 0.20
C VAL A 199 -14.15 19.11 1.23
N GLN A 200 -14.05 18.24 2.24
CA GLN A 200 -15.03 18.18 3.31
C GLN A 200 -14.71 19.22 4.39
N ASP A 201 -15.73 19.57 5.16
CA ASP A 201 -15.60 20.40 6.35
C ASP A 201 -14.85 19.62 7.44
N GLN A 202 -13.77 20.20 7.98
CA GLN A 202 -12.92 19.55 8.97
C GLN A 202 -13.68 19.29 10.27
N ASP A 203 -14.49 20.24 10.74
CA ASP A 203 -15.19 20.12 12.03
C ASP A 203 -16.22 18.98 11.96
N LEU A 204 -16.89 18.84 10.81
CA LEU A 204 -17.79 17.71 10.55
C LEU A 204 -17.04 16.38 10.43
N MET A 205 -15.87 16.36 9.77
CA MET A 205 -15.06 15.15 9.68
C MET A 205 -14.59 14.68 11.07
N ASP A 206 -14.11 15.59 11.90
CA ASP A 206 -13.66 15.30 13.26
C ASP A 206 -14.81 14.75 14.10
N GLN A 207 -15.99 15.37 14.00
CA GLN A 207 -17.20 14.90 14.67
C GLN A 207 -17.57 13.48 14.22
N TYR A 208 -17.68 13.24 12.91
CA TYR A 208 -18.08 11.93 12.39
C TYR A 208 -17.03 10.85 12.70
N PHE A 209 -15.75 11.18 12.66
CA PHE A 209 -14.69 10.26 13.06
C PHE A 209 -14.82 9.85 14.52
N LEU A 210 -15.01 10.80 15.43
CA LEU A 210 -15.18 10.50 16.86
C LEU A 210 -16.45 9.69 17.13
N GLU A 211 -17.55 9.98 16.43
CA GLU A 211 -18.79 9.19 16.51
C GLU A 211 -18.54 7.72 16.09
N GLU A 212 -17.92 7.50 14.92
CA GLU A 212 -17.66 6.15 14.41
C GLU A 212 -16.62 5.40 15.24
N LEU A 213 -15.60 6.09 15.75
CA LEU A 213 -14.61 5.51 16.67
C LEU A 213 -15.28 5.05 17.98
N CYS A 214 -16.19 5.87 18.52
CA CYS A 214 -16.95 5.52 19.72
C CYS A 214 -17.94 4.38 19.47
N ASN A 215 -18.57 4.33 18.29
CA ASN A 215 -19.43 3.21 17.89
C ASN A 215 -18.63 1.91 17.84
N MET A 216 -17.46 1.93 17.21
CA MET A 216 -16.55 0.77 17.16
C MET A 216 -16.10 0.33 18.57
N ASN A 217 -15.85 1.29 19.46
CA ASN A 217 -15.46 0.99 20.84
C ASN A 217 -16.59 0.36 21.68
N ARG A 218 -17.84 0.39 21.22
CA ARG A 218 -18.99 -0.28 21.86
C ARG A 218 -19.40 -1.56 21.14
N ASP A 219 -18.80 -1.85 19.99
CA ASP A 219 -19.17 -3.01 19.18
C ASP A 219 -18.64 -4.30 19.83
N THR A 220 -19.56 -5.12 20.32
CA THR A 220 -19.25 -6.41 20.95
C THR A 220 -18.64 -7.38 19.94
N ALA A 221 -19.00 -7.31 18.65
CA ALA A 221 -18.36 -8.13 17.63
C ALA A 221 -16.89 -7.72 17.40
N PHE A 222 -16.53 -6.47 17.70
CA PHE A 222 -15.14 -6.04 17.67
C PHE A 222 -14.36 -6.56 18.89
N LEU A 223 -14.95 -6.43 20.08
CA LEU A 223 -14.27 -6.66 21.36
C LEU A 223 -14.26 -8.14 21.80
N ASP A 224 -15.36 -8.87 21.62
CA ASP A 224 -15.55 -10.20 22.20
C ASP A 224 -14.91 -11.31 21.35
N SER A 225 -14.48 -10.98 20.12
CA SER A 225 -13.82 -11.93 19.20
C SER A 225 -12.32 -12.11 19.49
N GLY A 226 -11.94 -12.26 20.77
CA GLY A 226 -10.55 -12.50 21.17
C GLY A 226 -9.66 -11.26 21.09
N ALA A 227 -10.19 -10.08 21.44
CA ALA A 227 -9.38 -8.90 21.68
C ALA A 227 -8.54 -9.05 22.95
N VAL A 228 -7.48 -8.26 23.10
CA VAL A 228 -6.70 -8.25 24.35
C VAL A 228 -7.60 -7.88 25.54
N PRO A 229 -7.46 -8.55 26.70
CA PRO A 229 -8.22 -8.19 27.88
C PRO A 229 -8.05 -6.72 28.22
N TRP A 230 -9.18 -6.02 28.36
CA TRP A 230 -9.20 -4.59 28.64
C TRP A 230 -9.62 -4.36 30.09
N SER A 231 -8.63 -4.38 30.98
CA SER A 231 -8.77 -4.50 32.43
C SER A 231 -9.43 -3.31 33.15
N GLU A 232 -9.63 -2.17 32.49
CA GLU A 232 -10.05 -0.93 33.15
C GLU A 232 -11.45 -0.46 32.75
N GLY A 233 -12.06 -0.99 31.67
CA GLY A 233 -13.44 -0.68 31.23
C GLY A 233 -13.76 0.81 31.03
N ARG A 234 -12.79 1.72 31.20
CA ARG A 234 -12.93 3.17 31.10
C ARG A 234 -12.07 3.68 29.95
N GLY A 235 -12.71 4.24 28.93
CA GLY A 235 -12.05 4.89 27.81
C GLY A 235 -12.05 4.09 26.51
N LEU A 236 -11.03 4.31 25.68
CA LEU A 236 -10.89 3.70 24.36
C LEU A 236 -10.05 2.42 24.43
N HIS A 237 -10.48 1.36 23.76
CA HIS A 237 -9.74 0.10 23.65
C HIS A 237 -8.34 0.33 23.06
N PRO A 238 -7.26 -0.36 23.53
CA PRO A 238 -5.90 -0.15 23.06
C PRO A 238 -5.73 -0.15 21.52
N TYR A 239 -6.42 -1.07 20.83
CA TYR A 239 -6.41 -1.14 19.36
C TYR A 239 -6.99 0.10 18.66
N LEU A 240 -7.93 0.78 19.30
CA LEU A 240 -8.57 1.96 18.74
C LEU A 240 -7.83 3.25 19.11
N ARG A 241 -7.07 3.26 20.22
CA ARG A 241 -6.26 4.42 20.65
C ARG A 241 -5.28 4.87 19.57
N ARG A 242 -4.68 3.93 18.83
CA ARG A 242 -3.75 4.27 17.74
C ARG A 242 -4.41 5.12 16.67
N TYR A 243 -5.65 4.82 16.31
CA TYR A 243 -6.38 5.54 15.28
C TYR A 243 -6.75 6.96 15.73
N LEU A 244 -7.05 7.14 17.02
CA LEU A 244 -7.28 8.47 17.59
C LEU A 244 -6.03 9.34 17.44
N PHE A 245 -4.86 8.84 17.86
CA PHE A 245 -3.61 9.60 17.73
C PHE A 245 -3.25 9.84 16.27
N GLN A 246 -3.30 8.81 15.43
CA GLN A 246 -3.01 8.94 14.00
C GLN A 246 -3.91 9.96 13.30
N TYR A 247 -5.19 10.05 13.68
CA TYR A 247 -6.12 10.99 13.07
C TYR A 247 -5.78 12.45 13.39
N PHE A 248 -5.49 12.76 14.66
CA PHE A 248 -5.23 14.13 15.10
C PHE A 248 -3.77 14.58 14.93
N ASP A 249 -2.82 13.64 14.93
CA ASP A 249 -1.40 13.95 14.70
C ASP A 249 -1.10 14.22 13.21
N ILE A 250 -1.95 13.74 12.29
CA ILE A 250 -1.79 13.92 10.84
C ILE A 250 -2.70 15.06 10.37
N SER A 251 -2.09 16.23 10.10
CA SER A 251 -2.79 17.40 9.58
C SER A 251 -3.46 17.14 8.22
N PHE A 252 -4.76 17.46 8.13
CA PHE A 252 -5.50 17.46 6.86
C PHE A 252 -5.02 18.53 5.87
N ARG A 253 -4.24 19.52 6.32
CA ARG A 253 -3.78 20.67 5.51
C ARG A 253 -2.48 20.41 4.75
N ASP A 254 -1.82 19.26 4.99
CA ASP A 254 -0.62 18.92 4.23
C ASP A 254 -1.00 18.42 2.83
N ALA A 255 -0.44 19.07 1.82
CA ALA A 255 -0.78 18.92 0.40
C ALA A 255 -0.46 17.53 -0.18
N GLY A 256 -1.20 16.49 0.20
CA GLY A 256 -1.00 15.13 -0.29
C GLY A 256 -2.06 14.11 0.13
N ALA A 257 -2.93 14.44 1.08
CA ALA A 257 -3.86 13.50 1.68
C ALA A 257 -5.14 13.27 0.84
N GLY A 258 -4.94 12.66 -0.31
CA GLY A 258 -5.99 12.43 -1.30
C GLY A 258 -5.45 12.17 -2.72
N ARG A 259 -4.12 12.25 -2.92
CA ARG A 259 -3.51 11.89 -4.20
C ARG A 259 -3.43 10.39 -4.35
N ARG A 260 -4.09 9.86 -5.37
CA ARG A 260 -3.99 8.44 -5.80
C ARG A 260 -2.51 8.04 -5.94
N PRO A 261 -2.06 6.90 -5.40
CA PRO A 261 -0.75 6.36 -5.74
C PRO A 261 -0.79 5.95 -7.23
N GLY A 262 0.01 6.63 -8.03
CA GLY A 262 0.02 6.51 -9.50
C GLY A 262 -0.18 7.83 -10.24
N PHE A 263 -0.66 8.88 -9.56
CA PHE A 263 -0.64 10.26 -10.08
C PHE A 263 0.54 11.04 -9.46
N SER A 264 1.74 10.47 -9.56
CA SER A 264 2.99 11.19 -9.32
C SER A 264 3.30 12.12 -10.50
N GLY A 265 2.36 13.01 -10.82
CA GLY A 265 2.58 14.18 -11.66
C GLY A 265 2.82 15.38 -10.76
N GLY A 266 4.07 15.56 -10.34
CA GLY A 266 4.56 16.84 -9.82
C GLY A 266 4.15 17.19 -8.38
N GLY A 267 5.15 17.47 -7.54
CA GLY A 267 4.93 18.28 -6.34
C GLY A 267 4.41 19.69 -6.67
N PRO A 268 4.32 20.60 -5.69
CA PRO A 268 3.83 21.98 -5.89
C PRO A 268 4.63 22.83 -6.91
N GLY A 269 5.72 22.31 -7.49
CA GLY A 269 6.47 22.90 -8.60
C GLY A 269 6.25 22.23 -9.98
N GLY A 270 5.29 21.30 -10.09
CA GLY A 270 5.03 20.50 -11.29
C GLY A 270 3.68 20.75 -11.92
N ALA A 271 3.14 21.97 -11.84
CA ALA A 271 2.19 22.40 -12.85
C ALA A 271 2.88 22.18 -14.21
N TRP A 272 2.22 21.49 -15.14
CA TRP A 272 2.67 21.47 -16.53
C TRP A 272 2.88 22.93 -16.94
N GLN A 273 4.14 23.34 -17.00
CA GLN A 273 4.48 24.58 -17.67
C GLN A 273 4.44 24.22 -19.14
N PRO A 274 3.56 24.84 -19.95
CA PRO A 274 3.74 24.77 -21.38
C PRO A 274 5.21 25.10 -21.66
N PRO A 275 5.93 24.30 -22.47
CA PRO A 275 7.29 24.67 -22.84
C PRO A 275 7.24 26.12 -23.32
N PRO A 276 8.19 26.99 -22.89
CA PRO A 276 8.18 28.39 -23.28
C PRO A 276 8.01 28.42 -24.79
N SER A 277 7.06 29.22 -25.30
CA SER A 277 6.76 29.27 -26.73
C SER A 277 8.07 29.58 -27.45
N SER A 278 8.72 28.54 -27.96
CA SER A 278 9.99 28.65 -28.67
C SER A 278 9.66 29.49 -29.89
N SER A 279 10.18 30.72 -29.90
CA SER A 279 9.91 31.70 -30.94
C SER A 279 10.06 31.02 -32.29
N GLU A 280 8.98 31.00 -33.08
CA GLU A 280 8.84 30.19 -34.29
C GLU A 280 9.98 30.42 -35.30
N LYS A 281 10.60 31.60 -35.22
CA LYS A 281 11.84 31.97 -35.90
C LYS A 281 12.94 30.90 -35.81
N ARG A 282 13.12 30.27 -34.65
CA ARG A 282 14.15 29.24 -34.46
C ARG A 282 13.94 28.02 -35.38
N TYR A 283 12.70 27.63 -35.64
CA TYR A 283 12.40 26.49 -36.51
C TYR A 283 12.58 26.84 -38.00
N PHE A 284 12.30 28.09 -38.36
CA PHE A 284 12.58 28.64 -39.69
C PHE A 284 14.09 28.71 -39.96
N ASP A 285 14.88 29.16 -38.97
CA ASP A 285 16.34 29.23 -39.07
C ASP A 285 16.98 27.83 -39.22
N ILE A 286 16.53 26.84 -38.43
CA ILE A 286 17.01 25.46 -38.51
C ILE A 286 16.70 24.85 -39.88
N MET A 287 15.51 25.13 -40.43
CA MET A 287 15.13 24.67 -41.78
C MET A 287 15.73 25.51 -42.90
N GLY A 288 16.27 26.69 -42.60
CA GLY A 288 16.84 27.63 -43.57
C GLY A 288 15.80 28.22 -44.52
N ILE A 289 14.57 28.43 -44.03
CA ILE A 289 13.42 28.91 -44.81
C ILE A 289 12.88 30.15 -44.12
N ASN A 290 12.50 31.18 -44.86
CA ASN A 290 11.85 32.36 -44.26
C ASN A 290 10.33 32.15 -44.06
N GLN A 291 9.70 32.93 -43.17
CA GLN A 291 8.29 32.77 -42.84
C GLN A 291 7.35 32.95 -44.05
N ASP A 292 7.71 33.81 -45.00
CA ASP A 292 6.92 34.07 -46.21
C ASP A 292 7.08 32.97 -47.26
N GLU A 293 8.28 32.42 -47.38
CA GLU A 293 8.57 31.24 -48.22
C GLU A 293 7.79 30.02 -47.73
N PHE A 294 7.75 29.83 -46.41
CA PHE A 294 6.98 28.74 -45.78
C PHE A 294 5.47 28.83 -46.05
N LYS A 295 4.89 30.04 -46.16
CA LYS A 295 3.48 30.21 -46.49
C LYS A 295 3.16 29.84 -47.94
N ALA A 296 4.09 30.09 -48.87
CA ALA A 296 3.92 29.78 -50.29
C ALA A 296 4.25 28.31 -50.66
N MET A 297 5.13 27.64 -49.90
CA MET A 297 5.63 26.29 -50.24
C MET A 297 4.59 25.18 -50.11
N THR A 298 4.62 24.18 -50.99
CA THR A 298 3.81 22.96 -50.93
C THR A 298 4.38 21.89 -49.98
N GLU A 299 3.58 20.89 -49.58
CA GLU A 299 4.01 19.81 -48.67
C GLU A 299 5.26 19.08 -49.21
N SER A 300 5.26 18.79 -50.51
CA SER A 300 6.34 18.10 -51.21
C SER A 300 7.66 18.90 -51.19
N GLU A 301 7.59 20.23 -51.25
CA GLU A 301 8.76 21.12 -51.19
C GLU A 301 9.38 21.14 -49.79
N ILE A 302 8.55 21.15 -48.74
CA ILE A 302 9.02 21.08 -47.34
C ILE A 302 9.69 19.72 -47.07
N ILE A 303 9.11 18.63 -47.56
CA ILE A 303 9.69 17.28 -47.46
C ILE A 303 11.03 17.19 -48.21
N SER A 304 11.13 17.82 -49.38
CA SER A 304 12.37 17.85 -50.18
C SER A 304 13.51 18.58 -49.44
N ILE A 305 13.21 19.73 -48.83
CA ILE A 305 14.19 20.49 -48.04
C ILE A 305 14.62 19.70 -46.80
N PHE A 306 13.67 19.08 -46.10
CA PHE A 306 13.98 18.22 -44.95
C PHE A 306 14.88 17.06 -45.35
N ARG A 307 14.59 16.35 -46.46
CA ARG A 307 15.42 15.22 -46.94
C ARG A 307 16.83 15.65 -47.30
N LYS A 308 17.00 16.81 -47.97
CA LYS A 308 18.33 17.34 -48.30
C LYS A 308 19.15 17.66 -47.04
N LYS A 309 18.54 18.31 -46.04
CA LYS A 309 19.22 18.61 -44.76
C LYS A 309 19.46 17.37 -43.90
N ALA A 310 18.51 16.44 -43.85
CA ALA A 310 18.64 15.18 -43.12
C ALA A 310 19.78 14.33 -43.70
N GLN A 311 19.99 14.35 -45.02
CA GLN A 311 21.13 13.67 -45.65
C GLN A 311 22.49 14.32 -45.37
N GLN A 312 22.53 15.60 -45.04
CA GLN A 312 23.75 16.33 -44.69
C GLN A 312 24.09 16.19 -43.20
N LEU A 313 23.06 16.20 -42.34
CA LEU A 313 23.20 16.16 -40.88
C LEU A 313 23.05 14.75 -40.29
N HIS A 314 22.98 13.70 -41.14
CA HIS A 314 22.81 12.34 -40.66
C HIS A 314 24.00 11.89 -39.81
N PRO A 315 23.78 11.28 -38.63
CA PRO A 315 24.86 10.80 -37.76
C PRO A 315 25.83 9.85 -38.47
N ASP A 316 25.30 8.95 -39.31
CA ASP A 316 26.12 7.99 -40.08
C ASP A 316 27.03 8.64 -41.13
N LYS A 317 26.84 9.93 -41.45
CA LYS A 317 27.71 10.71 -42.34
C LYS A 317 28.59 11.72 -41.59
N GLY A 318 28.69 11.57 -40.27
CA GLY A 318 29.51 12.43 -39.40
C GLY A 318 28.77 13.64 -38.81
N GLY A 319 27.44 13.69 -38.91
CA GLY A 319 26.62 14.73 -38.27
C GLY A 319 26.48 14.53 -36.76
N ARG A 320 26.24 15.61 -36.01
CA ARG A 320 25.95 15.53 -34.58
C ARG A 320 24.50 15.06 -34.38
N HIS A 321 24.33 14.06 -33.51
CA HIS A 321 23.02 13.48 -33.21
C HIS A 321 22.00 14.53 -32.71
N ASP A 322 22.45 15.47 -31.88
CA ASP A 322 21.60 16.53 -31.33
C ASP A 322 21.05 17.47 -32.40
N ASP A 323 21.84 17.79 -33.44
CA ASP A 323 21.44 18.66 -34.53
C ASP A 323 20.38 17.97 -35.42
N PHE A 324 20.45 16.64 -35.55
CA PHE A 324 19.46 15.84 -36.25
C PHE A 324 18.12 15.78 -35.51
N ILE A 325 18.15 15.65 -34.17
CA ILE A 325 16.94 15.71 -33.33
C ILE A 325 16.25 17.07 -33.49
N LEU A 326 17.01 18.17 -33.42
CA LEU A 326 16.47 19.52 -33.60
C LEU A 326 15.87 19.74 -35.00
N LEU A 327 16.46 19.16 -36.05
CA LEU A 327 15.91 19.20 -37.40
C LEU A 327 14.59 18.42 -37.50
N GLN A 328 14.50 17.24 -36.89
CA GLN A 328 13.26 16.44 -36.86
C GLN A 328 12.14 17.18 -36.12
N GLU A 329 12.44 17.76 -34.96
CA GLU A 329 11.49 18.56 -34.20
C GLU A 329 10.97 19.75 -35.00
N ALA A 330 11.85 20.48 -35.69
CA ALA A 330 11.49 21.61 -36.54
C ALA A 330 10.53 21.19 -37.67
N TYR A 331 10.84 20.09 -38.37
CA TYR A 331 10.01 19.55 -39.44
C TYR A 331 8.61 19.13 -38.95
N HIS A 332 8.53 18.37 -37.86
CA HIS A 332 7.26 17.92 -37.31
C HIS A 332 6.37 19.08 -36.85
N ARG A 333 6.96 20.12 -36.24
CA ARG A 333 6.22 21.32 -35.84
C ARG A 333 5.68 22.10 -37.03
N LEU A 334 6.47 22.25 -38.09
CA LEU A 334 6.08 22.99 -39.29
C LEU A 334 4.96 22.28 -40.07
N ILE A 335 5.06 20.96 -40.28
CA ILE A 335 3.98 20.19 -40.92
C ILE A 335 2.69 20.26 -40.13
N ARG A 336 2.77 20.07 -38.81
CA ARG A 336 1.58 20.10 -37.93
C ARG A 336 0.89 21.47 -37.95
N LYS A 337 1.64 22.55 -38.19
CA LYS A 337 1.12 23.92 -38.27
C LYS A 337 0.42 24.21 -39.60
N LYS A 338 0.98 23.76 -40.72
CA LYS A 338 0.42 24.09 -42.04
C LYS A 338 -0.79 23.22 -42.42
N ARG A 339 -1.00 22.09 -41.71
CA ARG A 339 -2.17 21.19 -41.82
C ARG A 339 -2.71 21.18 -43.25
N TRP A 340 -1.94 20.55 -44.13
CA TRP A 340 -2.28 20.29 -45.52
C TRP A 340 -3.63 19.57 -45.65
#